data_AF-A0A093FLS7-F1
#
_entry.id   AF-A0A093FLS7-F1
#
_cell.length_a   1.000
_cell.length_b   1.000
_cell.length_c   1.000
_cell.angle_alpha   90.00
_cell.angle_beta   90.00
_cell.angle_gamma   90.00
#
_symmetry.space_group_name_H-M   'P 1'
#
loop_
_entity.id
_entity.type
_entity.pdbx_description
1 polymer ?
#
loop_
_entity_poly.entity_id
_entity_poly.type
_entity_poly.pdbx_seq_one_letter_code
_entity_poly.pdbx_strand_id
1 'polypeptide(L)'
;EYRKRGFQEVVTPNVFNSKLWMTSGHWQHYSDNMFSFEVEKEIFALKPMNCPGHCLMFDHRPRSWRELPLRLADFGVLHRNELSGALTGLTRVRRFQQDDAHIFCAMEQIEEEIKSCLQFLRTVYDVFGFSFKLNLSTRPEKYLGDIEVWNQAEKQLENSLNNFGEKWELNPGDGAFYGPKIDIQIKDAIGRYHQCATIQLDFQLPVRFNLTFVSHDGNDKTRPVIIHRAILGSVERMIAILTENYGGKWPLWLSPQQVMVVPVGPTCDEYAQKVMQHFHNAGLMADVDVDPGCTLNKKIRNAQLAQYNFILVVGEKEKASGTVNIRTRDNKVHGERTIADTVERLLELKCSRSRQAEEEF
;
A
#
# COMPACT_ATOMS: atom_id res chain seq x y z
N GLU A 1 -5.35 -4.46 7.82
CA GLU A 1 -4.33 -5.53 7.83
C GLU A 1 -3.23 -5.33 8.86
N TYR A 2 -2.46 -4.23 8.88
CA TYR A 2 -1.38 -4.02 9.87
C TYR A 2 -1.78 -4.29 11.33
N ARG A 3 -2.89 -3.71 11.80
CA ARG A 3 -3.42 -3.98 13.16
C ARG A 3 -3.76 -5.45 13.41
N LYS A 4 -4.30 -6.16 12.40
CA LYS A 4 -4.64 -7.59 12.51
C LYS A 4 -3.40 -8.47 12.56
N ARG A 5 -2.31 -8.04 11.92
CA ARG A 5 -1.06 -8.79 11.73
C ARG A 5 0.06 -8.35 12.68
N GLY A 6 -0.26 -7.54 13.69
CA GLY A 6 0.70 -7.12 14.72
C GLY A 6 1.82 -6.21 14.21
N PHE A 7 1.59 -5.43 13.15
CA PHE A 7 2.52 -4.38 12.74
C PHE A 7 2.31 -3.11 13.57
N GLN A 8 3.41 -2.47 13.96
CA GLN A 8 3.43 -1.21 14.69
C GLN A 8 3.91 -0.09 13.77
N GLU A 9 3.07 0.91 13.55
CA GLU A 9 3.43 2.07 12.74
C GLU A 9 4.31 3.04 13.54
N VAL A 10 5.36 3.54 12.90
CA VAL A 10 6.31 4.49 13.46
C VAL A 10 6.51 5.68 12.53
N VAL A 11 7.03 6.78 13.08
CA VAL A 11 7.39 7.98 12.31
C VAL A 11 8.88 8.23 12.51
N THR A 12 9.62 8.33 11.40
CA THR A 12 11.06 8.57 11.42
C THR A 12 11.45 9.86 10.67
N PRO A 13 12.57 10.52 11.04
CA PRO A 13 13.08 11.69 10.34
C PRO A 13 13.25 11.48 8.83
N ASN A 14 13.11 12.54 8.04
CA ASN A 14 13.33 12.49 6.59
C ASN A 14 14.78 12.75 6.18
N VAL A 15 15.59 13.32 7.07
CA VAL A 15 16.97 13.72 6.80
C VAL A 15 17.86 13.14 7.89
N PHE A 16 18.99 12.56 7.51
CA PHE A 16 19.99 12.06 8.44
C PHE A 16 21.40 12.48 8.02
N ASN A 17 22.30 12.55 9.00
CA ASN A 17 23.71 12.82 8.81
C ASN A 17 24.38 11.73 7.96
N SER A 18 25.36 12.10 7.14
CA SER A 18 26.10 11.20 6.23
C SER A 18 26.70 9.99 6.94
N LYS A 19 27.09 10.11 8.21
CA LYS A 19 27.59 8.99 9.03
C LYS A 19 26.62 7.80 9.06
N LEU A 20 25.30 8.05 9.14
CA LEU A 20 24.30 6.97 9.11
C LEU A 20 24.30 6.23 7.75
N TRP A 21 24.45 6.98 6.67
CA TRP A 21 24.50 6.46 5.30
C TRP A 21 25.80 5.71 5.03
N MET A 22 26.91 6.11 5.65
CA MET A 22 28.17 5.38 5.63
C MET A 22 28.07 4.05 6.40
N THR A 23 27.45 4.06 7.59
CA THR A 23 27.21 2.84 8.38
C THR A 23 26.37 1.83 7.59
N SER A 24 25.22 2.29 7.07
CA SER A 24 24.30 1.43 6.32
C SER A 24 24.82 0.97 4.95
N GLY A 25 25.86 1.59 4.40
CA GLY A 25 26.38 1.27 3.07
C GLY A 25 25.77 2.07 1.92
N HIS A 26 24.76 2.91 2.20
CA HIS A 26 24.10 3.74 1.18
C HIS A 26 25.05 4.75 0.56
N TRP A 27 26.00 5.29 1.33
CA TRP A 27 26.96 6.25 0.77
C TRP A 27 27.88 5.61 -0.27
N GLN A 28 28.21 4.32 -0.12
CA GLN A 28 29.11 3.59 -1.02
C GLN A 28 28.39 3.02 -2.24
N HIS A 29 27.10 2.69 -2.11
CA HIS A 29 26.34 1.95 -3.12
C HIS A 29 25.16 2.71 -3.73
N TYR A 30 24.76 3.83 -3.13
CA TYR A 30 23.52 4.54 -3.46
C TYR A 30 23.65 6.06 -3.48
N SER A 31 24.86 6.62 -3.33
CA SER A 31 25.11 8.07 -3.28
C SER A 31 24.53 8.82 -4.47
N ASP A 32 24.66 8.26 -5.68
CA ASP A 32 24.22 8.88 -6.93
C ASP A 32 22.69 9.08 -6.97
N ASN A 33 21.97 8.23 -6.24
CA ASN A 33 20.52 8.25 -6.11
C ASN A 33 20.03 9.03 -4.88
N MET A 34 20.92 9.70 -4.14
CA MET A 34 20.56 10.44 -2.93
C MET A 34 20.65 11.95 -3.14
N PHE A 35 19.68 12.67 -2.56
CA PHE A 35 19.79 14.13 -2.44
C PHE A 35 20.55 14.46 -1.16
N SER A 36 21.75 15.01 -1.30
CA SER A 36 22.61 15.44 -0.18
C SER A 36 22.87 16.95 -0.22
N PHE A 37 23.10 17.52 0.96
CA PHE A 37 23.35 18.94 1.15
C PHE A 37 24.17 19.18 2.43
N GLU A 38 24.89 20.29 2.47
CA GLU A 38 25.70 20.68 3.62
C GLU A 38 24.86 21.50 4.63
N VAL A 39 24.98 21.17 5.91
CA VAL A 39 24.40 21.90 7.04
C VAL A 39 25.51 22.06 8.08
N GLU A 40 25.88 23.31 8.38
CA GLU A 40 26.90 23.62 9.41
C GLU A 40 28.24 22.86 9.22
N LYS A 41 28.71 22.72 7.98
CA LYS A 41 29.93 21.97 7.59
C LYS A 41 29.84 20.44 7.74
N GLU A 42 28.68 19.90 8.07
CA GLU A 42 28.39 18.47 7.99
C GLU A 42 27.49 18.15 6.80
N ILE A 43 27.66 16.96 6.23
CA ILE A 43 26.83 16.50 5.11
C ILE A 43 25.62 15.76 5.64
N PHE A 44 24.44 16.15 5.18
CA PHE A 44 23.17 15.46 5.41
C PHE A 44 22.59 14.96 4.08
N ALA A 45 21.71 13.97 4.15
CA ALA A 45 20.95 13.54 2.99
C ALA A 45 19.53 13.14 3.35
N LEU A 46 18.62 13.36 2.40
CA LEU A 46 17.25 12.84 2.46
C LEU A 46 17.27 11.31 2.41
N LYS A 47 16.42 10.67 3.20
CA LYS A 47 16.34 9.21 3.25
C LYS A 47 15.86 8.61 1.90
N PRO A 48 16.63 7.71 1.27
CA PRO A 48 16.15 6.94 0.12
C PRO A 48 15.34 5.70 0.53
N MET A 49 15.44 5.29 1.79
CA MET A 49 14.81 4.12 2.42
C MET A 49 14.64 4.35 3.93
N ASN A 50 13.71 3.64 4.59
CA ASN A 50 13.46 3.80 6.04
C ASN A 50 14.38 2.91 6.91
N CYS A 51 15.00 1.87 6.33
CA CYS A 51 15.67 0.78 7.06
C CYS A 51 16.69 1.25 8.11
N PRO A 52 17.62 2.20 7.80
CA PRO A 52 18.59 2.67 8.78
C PRO A 52 17.96 3.32 10.01
N GLY A 53 16.89 4.09 9.83
CA GLY A 53 16.15 4.69 10.94
C GLY A 53 15.50 3.62 11.83
N HIS A 54 14.96 2.56 11.21
CA HIS A 54 14.36 1.45 11.96
C HIS A 54 15.41 0.63 12.72
N CYS A 55 16.64 0.53 12.21
CA CYS A 55 17.76 -0.07 12.93
C CYS A 55 18.09 0.73 14.20
N LEU A 56 18.13 2.07 14.13
CA LEU A 56 18.33 2.92 15.31
C LEU A 56 17.20 2.74 16.33
N MET A 57 15.95 2.58 15.88
CA MET A 57 14.82 2.32 16.77
C MET A 57 14.90 0.93 17.42
N PHE A 58 15.37 -0.07 16.69
CA PHE A 58 15.64 -1.38 17.24
C PHE A 58 16.71 -1.27 18.35
N ASP A 59 17.82 -0.61 18.07
CA ASP A 59 18.96 -0.47 18.98
C ASP A 59 18.74 0.50 20.15
N HIS A 60 17.63 1.26 20.15
CA HIS A 60 17.33 2.25 21.19
C HIS A 60 17.33 1.67 22.62
N ARG A 61 16.98 0.39 22.80
CA ARG A 61 17.05 -0.31 24.08
C ARG A 61 17.39 -1.78 23.87
N PRO A 62 17.93 -2.47 24.90
CA PRO A 62 18.09 -3.92 24.87
C PRO A 62 16.76 -4.63 24.55
N ARG A 63 16.85 -5.69 23.74
CA ARG A 63 15.72 -6.53 23.33
C ARG A 63 15.97 -7.99 23.64
N SER A 64 14.89 -8.74 23.81
CA SER A 64 14.94 -10.19 24.04
C SER A 64 14.11 -10.95 23.01
N TRP A 65 14.33 -12.26 22.93
CA TRP A 65 13.58 -13.18 22.07
C TRP A 65 12.06 -13.08 22.23
N ARG A 66 11.56 -12.65 23.40
CA ARG A 66 10.13 -12.49 23.70
C ARG A 66 9.45 -11.39 22.88
N GLU A 67 10.24 -10.45 22.35
CA GLU A 67 9.75 -9.35 21.52
C GLU A 67 9.76 -9.68 20.03
N LEU A 68 10.40 -10.79 19.64
CA LEU A 68 10.53 -11.19 18.25
C LEU A 68 9.38 -12.13 17.84
N PRO A 69 8.82 -11.98 16.64
CA PRO A 69 9.18 -11.01 15.59
C PRO A 69 8.65 -9.59 15.87
N LEU A 70 9.55 -8.60 15.80
CA LEU A 70 9.21 -7.18 15.93
C LEU A 70 8.95 -6.58 14.55
N ARG A 71 7.77 -6.01 14.33
CA ARG A 71 7.30 -5.56 13.01
C ARG A 71 7.07 -4.04 12.98
N LEU A 72 8.01 -3.27 12.42
CA LEU A 72 7.94 -1.81 12.36
C LEU A 72 7.54 -1.33 10.96
N ALA A 73 6.40 -0.66 10.83
CA ALA A 73 5.90 -0.11 9.56
C ALA A 73 6.06 1.41 9.51
N ASP A 74 6.33 1.98 8.33
CA ASP A 74 6.57 3.42 8.17
C ASP A 74 6.12 3.90 6.78
N PHE A 75 5.21 4.86 6.76
CA PHE A 75 4.73 5.52 5.53
C PHE A 75 5.49 6.80 5.21
N GLY A 76 6.70 6.97 5.76
CA GLY A 76 7.53 8.13 5.61
C GLY A 76 7.87 8.43 4.15
N VAL A 77 8.00 9.73 3.86
CA VAL A 77 8.38 10.20 2.53
C VAL A 77 9.82 9.84 2.22
N LEU A 78 10.01 9.14 1.10
CA LEU A 78 11.30 8.75 0.54
C LEU A 78 11.64 9.61 -0.67
N HIS A 79 12.93 9.89 -0.84
CA HIS A 79 13.43 10.63 -2.00
C HIS A 79 14.58 9.88 -2.68
N ARG A 80 14.49 9.73 -4.01
CA ARG A 80 15.53 9.13 -4.85
C ARG A 80 15.81 10.01 -6.06
N ASN A 81 17.08 10.28 -6.31
CA ASN A 81 17.53 11.14 -7.41
C ASN A 81 17.56 10.38 -8.74
N GLU A 82 16.38 10.11 -9.27
CA GLU A 82 16.22 9.50 -10.59
C GLU A 82 16.58 10.47 -11.72
N LEU A 83 17.17 9.90 -12.79
CA LEU A 83 17.50 10.63 -14.02
C LEU A 83 16.23 11.26 -14.61
N SER A 84 16.32 12.51 -15.05
CA SER A 84 15.16 13.27 -15.55
C SER A 84 14.47 12.57 -16.73
N GLY A 85 15.25 11.98 -17.65
CA GLY A 85 14.72 11.24 -18.80
C GLY A 85 14.03 9.91 -18.46
N ALA A 86 14.17 9.43 -17.22
CA ALA A 86 13.52 8.21 -16.76
C ALA A 86 12.18 8.48 -16.03
N LEU A 87 11.86 9.73 -15.72
CA LEU A 87 10.64 10.09 -14.99
C LEU A 87 9.41 9.95 -15.89
N THR A 88 8.38 9.28 -15.37
CA THR A 88 7.12 9.07 -16.09
C THR A 88 5.95 8.95 -15.12
N GLY A 89 4.99 9.88 -15.26
CA GLY A 89 3.76 9.92 -14.47
C GLY A 89 3.98 9.68 -12.97
N LEU A 90 3.21 8.73 -12.43
CA LEU A 90 3.34 8.24 -11.05
C LEU A 90 4.08 6.89 -10.95
N THR A 91 4.50 6.29 -12.07
CA THR A 91 5.16 4.98 -12.09
C THR A 91 6.65 5.08 -11.74
N ARG A 92 7.30 6.19 -12.12
CA ARG A 92 8.69 6.51 -11.77
C ARG A 92 8.84 7.98 -11.37
N VAL A 93 9.02 8.20 -10.07
CA VAL A 93 9.00 9.52 -9.41
C VAL A 93 10.21 9.70 -8.49
N ARG A 94 10.57 10.95 -8.18
CA ARG A 94 11.66 11.27 -7.24
C ARG A 94 11.25 11.21 -5.77
N ARG A 95 9.99 11.54 -5.47
CA ARG A 95 9.40 11.51 -4.12
C ARG A 95 8.26 10.51 -4.13
N PHE A 96 8.23 9.63 -3.15
CA PHE A 96 7.14 8.67 -2.97
C PHE A 96 6.98 8.26 -1.50
N GLN A 97 5.84 7.68 -1.16
CA GLN A 97 5.60 7.04 0.12
C GLN A 97 5.45 5.54 -0.10
N GLN A 98 6.29 4.77 0.59
CA GLN A 98 6.30 3.31 0.50
C GLN A 98 5.47 2.73 1.66
N ASP A 99 4.75 1.64 1.44
CA ASP A 99 4.07 0.89 2.51
C ASP A 99 5.07 -0.04 3.23
N ASP A 100 6.17 0.57 3.64
CA ASP A 100 7.39 -0.10 4.06
C ASP A 100 7.26 -0.69 5.45
N ALA A 101 7.94 -1.81 5.68
CA ALA A 101 8.22 -2.27 7.03
C ALA A 101 9.43 -3.18 7.09
N HIS A 102 9.96 -3.24 8.30
CA HIS A 102 11.07 -4.10 8.68
C HIS A 102 10.59 -5.05 9.77
N ILE A 103 10.73 -6.34 9.50
CA ILE A 103 10.50 -7.39 10.49
C ILE A 103 11.86 -7.80 11.02
N PHE A 104 12.08 -7.64 12.32
CA PHE A 104 13.25 -8.17 13.02
C PHE A 104 12.83 -9.49 13.65
N CYS A 105 13.44 -10.59 13.22
CA CYS A 105 13.10 -11.92 13.72
C CYS A 105 14.37 -12.77 13.96
N ALA A 106 14.21 -13.85 14.70
CA ALA A 106 15.25 -14.88 14.79
C ALA A 106 15.33 -15.68 13.47
N MET A 107 16.44 -16.39 13.25
CA MET A 107 16.67 -17.15 11.99
C MET A 107 15.62 -18.24 11.79
N GLU A 108 15.23 -18.92 12.87
CA GLU A 108 14.20 -19.96 12.90
C GLU A 108 12.78 -19.44 12.66
N GLN A 109 12.55 -18.12 12.77
CA GLN A 109 11.24 -17.49 12.56
C GLN A 109 11.02 -17.04 11.10
N ILE A 110 12.05 -17.11 10.22
CA ILE A 110 11.96 -16.60 8.85
C ILE A 110 10.83 -17.28 8.07
N GLU A 111 10.74 -18.61 8.10
CA GLU A 111 9.74 -19.34 7.32
C GLU A 111 8.30 -18.91 7.67
N GLU A 112 7.99 -18.76 8.96
CA GLU A 112 6.68 -18.30 9.42
C GLU A 112 6.40 -16.85 8.99
N GLU A 113 7.39 -15.96 9.11
CA GLU A 113 7.23 -14.56 8.71
C GLU A 113 7.10 -14.38 7.19
N ILE A 114 7.82 -15.16 6.38
CA ILE A 114 7.67 -15.17 4.92
C ILE A 114 6.29 -15.67 4.54
N LYS A 115 5.81 -16.76 5.15
CA LYS A 115 4.44 -17.24 4.96
C LYS A 115 3.40 -16.18 5.32
N SER A 116 3.59 -15.48 6.43
CA SER A 116 2.72 -14.36 6.85
C SER A 116 2.73 -13.22 5.82
N CYS A 117 3.91 -12.87 5.27
CA CYS A 117 4.05 -11.86 4.22
C CYS A 117 3.36 -12.25 2.91
N LEU A 118 3.51 -13.50 2.46
CA LEU A 118 2.83 -14.02 1.26
C LEU A 118 1.31 -14.06 1.44
N GLN A 119 0.82 -14.46 2.62
CA GLN A 119 -0.61 -14.39 2.94
C GLN A 119 -1.13 -12.95 2.97
N PHE A 120 -0.33 -12.01 3.48
CA PHE A 120 -0.69 -10.60 3.49
C PHE A 120 -0.82 -10.06 2.06
N LEU A 121 0.15 -10.36 1.21
CA LEU A 121 0.12 -10.03 -0.20
C LEU A 121 -1.15 -10.56 -0.89
N ARG A 122 -1.48 -11.84 -0.67
CA ARG A 122 -2.71 -12.46 -1.22
C ARG A 122 -3.96 -11.72 -0.76
N THR A 123 -4.08 -11.41 0.53
CA THR A 123 -5.26 -10.69 1.07
C THR A 123 -5.40 -9.31 0.44
N VAL A 124 -4.31 -8.56 0.27
CA VAL A 124 -4.37 -7.21 -0.30
C VAL A 124 -4.70 -7.24 -1.79
N TYR A 125 -4.06 -8.12 -2.56
CA TYR A 125 -4.29 -8.19 -4.00
C TYR A 125 -5.65 -8.79 -4.37
N ASP A 126 -6.20 -9.70 -3.57
CA ASP A 126 -7.55 -10.21 -3.76
C ASP A 126 -8.62 -9.11 -3.66
N VAL A 127 -8.46 -8.17 -2.72
CA VAL A 127 -9.33 -6.98 -2.60
C VAL A 127 -9.34 -6.15 -3.89
N PHE A 128 -8.18 -6.00 -4.54
CA PHE A 128 -8.09 -5.31 -5.83
C PHE A 128 -8.54 -6.17 -7.02
N GLY A 129 -8.58 -7.50 -6.85
CA GLY A 129 -8.79 -8.46 -7.93
C GLY A 129 -7.56 -8.68 -8.81
N PHE A 130 -6.36 -8.43 -8.30
CA PHE A 130 -5.13 -8.66 -9.04
C PHE A 130 -4.67 -10.11 -9.00
N SER A 131 -4.16 -10.58 -10.13
CA SER A 131 -3.32 -11.78 -10.19
C SER A 131 -1.85 -11.38 -10.10
N PHE A 132 -1.02 -12.25 -9.53
CA PHE A 132 0.40 -11.98 -9.33
C PHE A 132 1.28 -13.17 -9.71
N LYS A 133 2.54 -12.88 -10.03
CA LYS A 133 3.61 -13.86 -10.23
C LYS A 133 4.70 -13.64 -9.18
N LEU A 134 5.28 -14.74 -8.72
CA LEU A 134 6.34 -14.77 -7.72
C LEU A 134 7.65 -15.15 -8.39
N ASN A 135 8.71 -14.39 -8.16
CA ASN A 135 10.04 -14.68 -8.66
C ASN A 135 11.04 -14.70 -7.50
N LEU A 136 11.76 -15.81 -7.31
CA LEU A 136 12.84 -15.90 -6.33
C LEU A 136 14.15 -15.45 -6.97
N SER A 137 14.71 -14.34 -6.50
CA SER A 137 16.00 -13.85 -6.96
C SER A 137 17.10 -14.19 -5.94
N THR A 138 18.04 -15.02 -6.38
CA THR A 138 19.12 -15.57 -5.53
C THR A 138 20.41 -14.78 -5.64
N ARG A 139 21.41 -15.17 -4.84
CA ARG A 139 22.69 -14.49 -4.65
C ARG A 139 23.36 -14.06 -5.97
N PRO A 140 23.68 -12.76 -6.14
CA PRO A 140 24.45 -12.27 -7.27
C PRO A 140 25.93 -12.66 -7.19
N GLU A 141 26.68 -12.48 -8.29
CA GLU A 141 28.14 -12.68 -8.30
C GLU A 141 28.87 -11.83 -7.24
N LYS A 142 28.39 -10.60 -7.01
CA LYS A 142 28.90 -9.67 -6.00
C LYS A 142 27.94 -9.60 -4.83
N TYR A 143 28.23 -10.36 -3.78
CA TYR A 143 27.42 -10.41 -2.56
C TYR A 143 28.28 -10.14 -1.31
N LEU A 144 27.61 -9.75 -0.23
CA LEU A 144 28.23 -9.57 1.09
C LEU A 144 27.68 -10.60 2.08
N GLY A 145 28.54 -11.11 2.96
CA GLY A 145 28.17 -12.00 4.06
C GLY A 145 28.67 -13.42 3.88
N ASP A 146 28.34 -14.28 4.84
CA ASP A 146 28.73 -15.69 4.84
C ASP A 146 27.87 -16.49 3.85
N ILE A 147 28.54 -17.30 3.02
CA ILE A 147 27.90 -18.20 2.05
C ILE A 147 26.89 -19.15 2.72
N GLU A 148 27.18 -19.63 3.92
CA GLU A 148 26.31 -20.57 4.62
C GLU A 148 24.99 -19.92 5.04
N VAL A 149 25.04 -18.66 5.48
CA VAL A 149 23.84 -17.88 5.81
C VAL A 149 22.99 -17.66 4.56
N TRP A 150 23.63 -17.36 3.44
CA TRP A 150 22.94 -17.22 2.15
C TRP A 150 22.26 -18.52 1.71
N ASN A 151 22.98 -19.65 1.77
CA ASN A 151 22.43 -20.95 1.40
C ASN A 151 21.22 -21.32 2.29
N GLN A 152 21.31 -21.03 3.59
CA GLN A 152 20.22 -21.23 4.53
C GLN A 152 19.01 -20.33 4.23
N ALA A 153 19.26 -19.06 3.90
CA ALA A 153 18.22 -18.09 3.57
C ALA A 153 17.47 -18.45 2.29
N GLU A 154 18.20 -18.78 1.23
CA GLU A 154 17.63 -19.18 -0.06
C GLU A 154 16.78 -20.44 0.07
N LYS A 155 17.27 -21.44 0.82
CA LYS A 155 16.51 -22.66 1.09
C LYS A 155 15.21 -22.39 1.86
N GLN A 156 15.23 -21.49 2.85
CA GLN A 156 14.02 -21.12 3.60
C GLN A 156 13.01 -20.37 2.73
N LEU A 157 13.48 -19.47 1.85
CA LEU A 157 12.62 -18.78 0.89
C LEU A 157 12.00 -19.75 -0.12
N GLU A 158 12.78 -20.68 -0.65
CA GLU A 158 12.31 -21.74 -1.56
C GLU A 158 11.25 -22.63 -0.89
N ASN A 159 11.52 -23.10 0.33
CA ASN A 159 10.56 -23.88 1.11
C ASN A 159 9.26 -23.09 1.34
N SER A 160 9.36 -21.80 1.70
CA SER A 160 8.20 -20.94 1.94
C SER A 160 7.36 -20.74 0.66
N LEU A 161 8.01 -20.57 -0.49
CA LEU A 161 7.35 -20.46 -1.80
C LEU A 161 6.66 -21.78 -2.21
N ASN A 162 7.34 -22.91 -2.03
CA ASN A 162 6.76 -24.24 -2.30
C ASN A 162 5.55 -24.53 -1.40
N ASN A 163 5.65 -24.18 -0.11
CA ASN A 163 4.56 -24.34 0.86
C ASN A 163 3.39 -23.38 0.59
N PHE A 164 3.63 -22.24 -0.05
CA PHE A 164 2.58 -21.30 -0.44
C PHE A 164 1.70 -21.85 -1.57
N GLY A 165 2.22 -22.76 -2.39
CA GLY A 165 1.46 -23.52 -3.38
C GLY A 165 1.12 -22.78 -4.67
N GLU A 166 1.61 -21.54 -4.84
CA GLU A 166 1.52 -20.79 -6.10
C GLU A 166 2.75 -21.04 -6.98
N LYS A 167 2.58 -20.92 -8.30
CA LYS A 167 3.70 -21.05 -9.24
C LYS A 167 4.67 -19.89 -9.05
N TRP A 168 5.96 -20.21 -8.97
CA TRP A 168 7.04 -19.24 -8.89
C TRP A 168 8.16 -19.58 -9.87
N GLU A 169 8.90 -18.56 -10.29
CA GLU A 169 10.05 -18.69 -11.20
C GLU A 169 11.35 -18.35 -10.44
N LEU A 170 12.45 -19.01 -10.78
CA LEU A 170 13.77 -18.71 -10.21
C LEU A 170 14.50 -17.74 -11.15
N ASN A 171 15.04 -16.66 -10.60
CA ASN A 171 15.91 -15.70 -11.28
C ASN A 171 17.31 -15.75 -10.67
N PRO A 172 18.19 -16.66 -11.16
CA PRO A 172 19.52 -16.82 -10.59
C PRO A 172 20.35 -15.54 -10.71
N GLY A 173 20.89 -15.06 -9.57
CA GLY A 173 21.81 -13.92 -9.55
C GLY A 173 21.18 -12.53 -9.53
N ASP A 174 19.86 -12.42 -9.54
CA ASP A 174 19.13 -11.13 -9.53
C ASP A 174 18.85 -10.58 -8.12
N GLY A 175 19.36 -11.26 -7.07
CA GLY A 175 19.23 -10.85 -5.68
C GLY A 175 19.93 -9.52 -5.37
N ALA A 176 19.59 -8.92 -4.23
CA ALA A 176 20.32 -7.74 -3.76
C ALA A 176 21.70 -8.17 -3.22
N PHE A 177 22.68 -7.27 -3.19
CA PHE A 177 24.01 -7.61 -2.67
C PHE A 177 24.03 -7.98 -1.17
N TYR A 178 22.98 -7.63 -0.42
CA TYR A 178 22.83 -7.87 1.02
C TYR A 178 21.93 -9.05 1.38
N GLY A 179 21.23 -9.65 0.42
CA GLY A 179 20.43 -10.86 0.65
C GLY A 179 19.49 -11.23 -0.52
N PRO A 180 18.92 -12.44 -0.46
CA PRO A 180 17.98 -12.94 -1.46
C PRO A 180 16.61 -12.25 -1.32
N LYS A 181 15.84 -12.21 -2.40
CA LYS A 181 14.52 -11.56 -2.43
C LYS A 181 13.47 -12.35 -3.22
N ILE A 182 12.23 -12.21 -2.80
CA ILE A 182 11.05 -12.59 -3.58
C ILE A 182 10.49 -11.31 -4.19
N ASP A 183 10.49 -11.25 -5.52
CA ASP A 183 9.85 -10.18 -6.27
C ASP A 183 8.46 -10.61 -6.71
N ILE A 184 7.50 -9.70 -6.56
CA ILE A 184 6.12 -9.97 -6.94
C ILE A 184 5.66 -8.99 -8.00
N GLN A 185 5.27 -9.55 -9.13
CA GLN A 185 4.74 -8.81 -10.26
C GLN A 185 3.22 -8.92 -10.28
N ILE A 186 2.53 -7.78 -10.32
CA ILE A 186 1.08 -7.75 -10.51
C ILE A 186 0.73 -7.57 -11.97
N LYS A 187 -0.31 -8.26 -12.42
CA LYS A 187 -0.87 -8.13 -13.77
C LYS A 187 -2.03 -7.14 -13.73
N ASP A 188 -1.93 -6.05 -14.50
CA ASP A 188 -3.04 -5.11 -14.67
C ASP A 188 -4.13 -5.68 -15.61
N ALA A 189 -5.31 -5.03 -15.67
CA ALA A 189 -6.44 -5.45 -16.51
C ALA A 189 -6.12 -5.50 -18.02
N ILE A 190 -5.08 -4.79 -18.47
CA ILE A 190 -4.64 -4.75 -19.88
C ILE A 190 -3.55 -5.83 -20.13
N GLY A 191 -3.08 -6.50 -19.08
CA GLY A 191 -2.19 -7.64 -19.13
C GLY A 191 -0.70 -7.33 -18.97
N ARG A 192 -0.32 -6.10 -18.60
CA ARG A 192 1.08 -5.73 -18.32
C ARG A 192 1.46 -6.14 -16.89
N TYR A 193 2.72 -6.52 -16.72
CA TYR A 193 3.29 -6.87 -15.43
C TYR A 193 4.05 -5.70 -14.82
N HIS A 194 3.78 -5.41 -13.55
CA HIS A 194 4.43 -4.35 -12.79
C HIS A 194 5.05 -4.94 -11.53
N GLN A 195 6.34 -4.70 -11.28
CA GLN A 195 6.97 -5.06 -10.02
C GLN A 195 6.57 -4.05 -8.93
N CYS A 196 5.86 -4.54 -7.91
CA CYS A 196 5.31 -3.71 -6.84
C CYS A 196 5.79 -4.21 -5.48
N ALA A 197 5.32 -5.39 -5.08
CA ALA A 197 5.71 -5.98 -3.81
C ALA A 197 7.06 -6.66 -3.89
N THR A 198 7.73 -6.69 -2.76
CA THR A 198 9.03 -7.35 -2.60
C THR A 198 9.18 -7.79 -1.15
N ILE A 199 9.81 -8.94 -0.95
CA ILE A 199 10.19 -9.46 0.36
C ILE A 199 11.67 -9.78 0.28
N GLN A 200 12.50 -9.10 1.07
CA GLN A 200 13.96 -9.15 0.95
C GLN A 200 14.55 -9.46 2.31
N LEU A 201 15.43 -10.47 2.37
CA LEU A 201 16.17 -10.78 3.58
C LEU A 201 17.44 -9.92 3.62
N ASP A 202 17.80 -9.43 4.80
CA ASP A 202 19.03 -8.67 5.02
C ASP A 202 19.76 -9.17 6.26
N PHE A 203 20.97 -9.66 6.02
CA PHE A 203 21.91 -10.15 7.04
C PHE A 203 23.04 -9.16 7.32
N GLN A 204 23.16 -8.10 6.52
CA GLN A 204 24.22 -7.09 6.57
C GLN A 204 23.88 -5.93 7.49
N LEU A 205 22.68 -5.36 7.40
CA LEU A 205 22.23 -4.27 8.26
C LEU A 205 22.34 -4.62 9.76
N PRO A 206 21.93 -5.82 10.23
CA PRO A 206 22.14 -6.22 11.62
C PRO A 206 23.61 -6.18 12.05
N VAL A 207 24.54 -6.54 11.16
CA VAL A 207 25.98 -6.50 11.45
C VAL A 207 26.49 -5.05 11.48
N ARG A 208 26.12 -4.25 10.48
CA ARG A 208 26.55 -2.86 10.32
C ARG A 208 26.09 -1.94 11.45
N PHE A 209 24.88 -2.17 11.96
CA PHE A 209 24.31 -1.46 13.09
C PHE A 209 24.56 -2.14 14.44
N ASN A 210 25.30 -3.26 14.45
CA ASN A 210 25.56 -4.06 15.65
C ASN A 210 24.29 -4.42 16.44
N LEU A 211 23.23 -4.78 15.74
CA LEU A 211 21.95 -5.15 16.36
C LEU A 211 22.08 -6.50 17.04
N THR A 212 21.68 -6.59 18.31
CA THR A 212 21.63 -7.84 19.06
C THR A 212 20.34 -7.98 19.86
N PHE A 213 20.01 -9.21 20.23
CA PHE A 213 18.96 -9.52 21.20
C PHE A 213 19.39 -10.69 22.09
N VAL A 214 18.80 -10.77 23.28
CA VAL A 214 19.00 -11.89 24.20
C VAL A 214 18.17 -13.08 23.74
N SER A 215 18.81 -14.18 23.30
CA SER A 215 18.14 -15.42 22.89
C SER A 215 17.64 -16.25 24.07
N HIS A 216 16.88 -17.32 23.80
CA HIS A 216 16.26 -18.15 24.82
C HIS A 216 17.28 -18.85 25.74
N ASP A 217 18.48 -19.13 25.23
CA ASP A 217 19.62 -19.69 25.95
C ASP A 217 20.41 -18.65 26.77
N GLY A 218 20.02 -17.37 26.72
CA GLY A 218 20.66 -16.28 27.44
C GLY A 218 21.84 -15.62 26.71
N ASN A 219 22.16 -16.02 25.48
CA ASN A 219 23.18 -15.36 24.68
C ASN A 219 22.71 -13.96 24.23
N ASP A 220 23.45 -12.92 24.60
CA ASP A 220 23.14 -11.51 24.34
C ASP A 220 23.77 -10.97 23.04
N LYS A 221 24.50 -11.81 22.30
CA LYS A 221 25.16 -11.46 21.03
C LYS A 221 24.45 -12.01 19.80
N THR A 222 23.27 -12.59 19.97
CA THR A 222 22.49 -13.16 18.87
C THR A 222 21.96 -12.03 17.99
N ARG A 223 22.19 -12.12 16.67
CA ARG A 223 21.77 -11.09 15.72
C ARG A 223 20.39 -11.40 15.15
N PRO A 224 19.50 -10.40 15.01
CA PRO A 224 18.25 -10.59 14.29
C PRO A 224 18.52 -10.67 12.78
N VAL A 225 17.56 -11.23 12.06
CA VAL A 225 17.44 -11.10 10.61
C VAL A 225 16.44 -9.98 10.33
N ILE A 226 16.74 -9.13 9.36
CA ILE A 226 15.81 -8.08 8.90
C ILE A 226 15.11 -8.58 7.64
N ILE A 227 13.78 -8.52 7.63
CA ILE A 227 12.96 -8.72 6.44
C ILE A 227 12.43 -7.35 6.00
N HIS A 228 12.92 -6.86 4.87
CA HIS A 228 12.36 -5.69 4.20
C HIS A 228 11.13 -6.14 3.42
N ARG A 229 10.00 -5.46 3.60
CA ARG A 229 8.80 -5.81 2.86
C ARG A 229 7.96 -4.60 2.49
N ALA A 230 7.47 -4.59 1.25
CA ALA A 230 6.44 -3.68 0.77
C ALA A 230 5.42 -4.47 -0.05
N ILE A 231 4.14 -4.08 0.00
CA ILE A 231 3.05 -4.77 -0.70
C ILE A 231 2.58 -3.91 -1.87
N LEU A 232 2.23 -2.65 -1.62
CA LEU A 232 1.86 -1.73 -2.69
C LEU A 232 3.08 -1.30 -3.51
N GLY A 233 4.27 -1.38 -2.91
CA GLY A 233 5.44 -0.68 -3.42
C GLY A 233 5.34 0.76 -2.96
N SER A 234 5.24 1.72 -3.89
CA SER A 234 4.83 3.08 -3.52
C SER A 234 3.34 3.29 -3.69
N VAL A 235 2.74 4.12 -2.81
CA VAL A 235 1.35 4.57 -2.93
C VAL A 235 1.13 5.23 -4.29
N GLU A 236 2.07 6.06 -4.75
CA GLU A 236 2.02 6.72 -6.05
C GLU A 236 1.97 5.71 -7.21
N ARG A 237 2.86 4.72 -7.23
CA ARG A 237 2.88 3.69 -8.28
C ARG A 237 1.61 2.86 -8.25
N MET A 238 1.13 2.51 -7.06
CA MET A 238 -0.10 1.76 -6.91
C MET A 238 -1.32 2.54 -7.42
N ILE A 239 -1.40 3.84 -7.14
CA ILE A 239 -2.44 4.72 -7.70
C ILE A 239 -2.37 4.72 -9.23
N ALA A 240 -1.17 4.81 -9.82
CA ALA A 240 -0.99 4.75 -11.27
C ALA A 240 -1.58 3.46 -11.86
N ILE A 241 -1.21 2.32 -11.28
CA ILE A 241 -1.64 0.99 -11.73
C ILE A 241 -3.15 0.83 -11.55
N LEU A 242 -3.72 1.25 -10.42
CA LEU A 242 -5.16 1.17 -10.18
C LEU A 242 -5.95 2.10 -11.11
N THR A 243 -5.42 3.29 -11.40
CA THR A 243 -6.04 4.25 -12.34
C THR A 243 -6.18 3.64 -13.73
N GLU A 244 -5.10 3.03 -14.23
CA GLU A 244 -5.11 2.35 -15.52
C GLU A 244 -5.96 1.07 -15.49
N ASN A 245 -5.86 0.27 -14.42
CA ASN A 245 -6.60 -0.98 -14.26
C ASN A 245 -8.12 -0.78 -14.24
N TYR A 246 -8.60 0.23 -13.53
CA TYR A 246 -10.02 0.55 -13.46
C TYR A 246 -10.49 1.46 -14.60
N GLY A 247 -9.58 2.00 -15.43
CA GLY A 247 -9.93 2.97 -16.47
C GLY A 247 -10.67 4.20 -15.93
N GLY A 248 -10.33 4.63 -14.71
CA GLY A 248 -11.05 5.69 -13.98
C GLY A 248 -12.38 5.28 -13.32
N LYS A 249 -12.87 4.06 -13.55
CA LYS A 249 -14.10 3.52 -12.95
C LYS A 249 -13.83 2.92 -11.57
N TRP A 250 -13.59 3.77 -10.57
CA TRP A 250 -13.20 3.34 -9.21
C TRP A 250 -14.28 2.50 -8.49
N PRO A 251 -13.89 1.46 -7.73
CA PRO A 251 -14.77 0.80 -6.76
C PRO A 251 -15.23 1.79 -5.68
N LEU A 252 -16.43 1.59 -5.12
CA LEU A 252 -17.03 2.51 -4.14
C LEU A 252 -16.05 2.92 -3.03
N TRP A 253 -15.35 1.96 -2.43
CA TRP A 253 -14.48 2.20 -1.28
C TRP A 253 -13.21 3.02 -1.60
N LEU A 254 -12.81 3.09 -2.87
CA LEU A 254 -11.69 3.92 -3.35
C LEU A 254 -12.14 5.18 -4.08
N SER A 255 -13.40 5.26 -4.49
CA SER A 255 -13.87 6.34 -5.34
C SER A 255 -13.84 7.68 -4.62
N PRO A 256 -13.25 8.74 -5.22
CA PRO A 256 -13.38 10.09 -4.71
C PRO A 256 -14.79 10.66 -4.93
N GLN A 257 -15.59 10.02 -5.78
CA GLN A 257 -16.94 10.43 -6.18
C GLN A 257 -17.91 9.29 -5.89
N GLN A 258 -18.37 9.19 -4.65
CA GLN A 258 -19.19 8.05 -4.22
C GLN A 258 -20.67 8.28 -4.54
N VAL A 259 -21.20 9.45 -4.17
CA VAL A 259 -22.63 9.77 -4.25
C VAL A 259 -22.86 11.12 -4.91
N MET A 260 -23.75 11.18 -5.91
CA MET A 260 -24.25 12.43 -6.49
C MET A 260 -25.75 12.55 -6.23
N VAL A 261 -26.17 13.62 -5.55
CA VAL A 261 -27.58 13.91 -5.32
C VAL A 261 -28.11 14.87 -6.40
N VAL A 262 -29.23 14.53 -7.02
CA VAL A 262 -29.82 15.30 -8.12
C VAL A 262 -31.30 15.59 -7.85
N PRO A 263 -31.69 16.84 -7.57
CA PRO A 263 -33.09 17.22 -7.50
C PRO A 263 -33.76 17.23 -8.88
N VAL A 264 -35.04 16.87 -8.94
CA VAL A 264 -35.87 16.96 -10.16
C VAL A 264 -36.11 18.41 -10.57
N GLY A 265 -36.12 19.34 -9.61
CA GLY A 265 -36.24 20.78 -9.85
C GLY A 265 -36.04 21.61 -8.57
N PRO A 266 -36.07 22.96 -8.68
CA PRO A 266 -35.66 23.85 -7.59
C PRO A 266 -36.44 23.71 -6.28
N THR A 267 -37.69 23.22 -6.34
CA THR A 267 -38.54 22.97 -5.17
C THR A 267 -37.99 21.87 -4.25
N CYS A 268 -37.10 21.02 -4.78
CA CYS A 268 -36.45 19.91 -4.08
C CYS A 268 -35.01 20.21 -3.65
N ASP A 269 -34.45 21.39 -3.96
CA ASP A 269 -33.03 21.69 -3.71
C ASP A 269 -32.67 21.63 -2.23
N GLU A 270 -33.52 22.16 -1.34
CA GLU A 270 -33.29 22.10 0.10
C GLU A 270 -33.28 20.65 0.61
N TYR A 271 -34.14 19.80 0.06
CA TYR A 271 -34.17 18.38 0.39
C TYR A 271 -32.93 17.66 -0.15
N ALA A 272 -32.51 17.95 -1.38
CA ALA A 272 -31.30 17.40 -1.97
C ALA A 272 -30.04 17.75 -1.15
N GLN A 273 -29.92 19.00 -0.68
CA GLN A 273 -28.83 19.42 0.20
C GLN A 273 -28.86 18.70 1.54
N LYS A 274 -30.05 18.53 2.15
CA LYS A 274 -30.19 17.73 3.39
C LYS A 274 -29.77 16.29 3.18
N VAL A 275 -30.21 15.65 2.09
CA VAL A 275 -29.81 14.29 1.72
C VAL A 275 -28.29 14.22 1.57
N MET A 276 -27.67 15.10 0.77
CA MET A 276 -26.21 15.13 0.61
C MET A 276 -25.50 15.23 1.96
N GLN A 277 -25.95 16.13 2.85
CA GLN A 277 -25.36 16.29 4.18
C GLN A 277 -25.49 15.03 5.05
N HIS A 278 -26.58 14.27 4.94
CA HIS A 278 -26.73 12.98 5.62
C HIS A 278 -25.65 11.97 5.18
N PHE A 279 -25.41 11.84 3.88
CA PHE A 279 -24.36 10.96 3.35
C PHE A 279 -22.95 11.46 3.71
N HIS A 280 -22.72 12.78 3.64
CA HIS A 280 -21.45 13.38 4.05
C HIS A 280 -21.15 13.14 5.54
N ASN A 281 -22.13 13.35 6.42
CA ASN A 281 -21.98 13.11 7.87
C ASN A 281 -21.74 11.64 8.21
N ALA A 282 -22.18 10.71 7.34
CA ALA A 282 -21.87 9.29 7.46
C ALA A 282 -20.45 8.92 6.99
N GLY A 283 -19.67 9.89 6.49
CA GLY A 283 -18.30 9.68 6.00
C GLY A 283 -18.22 9.18 4.56
N LEU A 284 -19.26 9.44 3.74
CA LEU A 284 -19.25 9.20 2.30
C LEU A 284 -18.91 10.50 1.55
N MET A 285 -18.22 10.38 0.41
CA MET A 285 -17.96 11.50 -0.51
C MET A 285 -19.24 11.77 -1.31
N ALA A 286 -19.98 12.80 -0.92
CA ALA A 286 -21.27 13.14 -1.49
C ALA A 286 -21.30 14.57 -2.03
N ASP A 287 -21.79 14.74 -3.25
CA ASP A 287 -21.98 16.02 -3.92
C ASP A 287 -23.45 16.20 -4.31
N VAL A 288 -23.84 17.43 -4.67
CA VAL A 288 -25.20 17.76 -5.12
C VAL A 288 -25.17 18.67 -6.34
N ASP A 289 -25.99 18.39 -7.35
CA ASP A 289 -26.11 19.20 -8.58
C ASP A 289 -27.46 19.93 -8.61
N VAL A 290 -27.46 21.19 -8.15
CA VAL A 290 -28.63 22.09 -8.13
C VAL A 290 -28.70 23.05 -9.33
N ASP A 291 -27.90 22.84 -10.39
CA ASP A 291 -27.89 23.78 -11.54
C ASP A 291 -29.28 23.87 -12.22
N PRO A 292 -29.97 25.03 -12.19
CA PRO A 292 -31.28 25.17 -12.81
C PRO A 292 -31.22 25.15 -14.35
N GLY A 293 -30.04 25.36 -14.95
CA GLY A 293 -29.82 25.36 -16.39
C GLY A 293 -29.65 23.97 -17.02
N CYS A 294 -29.59 22.91 -16.21
CA CYS A 294 -29.39 21.54 -16.69
C CYS A 294 -30.62 20.66 -16.45
N THR A 295 -31.03 19.92 -17.47
CA THR A 295 -32.12 18.94 -17.34
C THR A 295 -31.70 17.77 -16.45
N LEU A 296 -32.65 17.15 -15.76
CA LEU A 296 -32.41 15.99 -14.89
C LEU A 296 -31.57 14.89 -15.58
N ASN A 297 -31.95 14.51 -16.80
CA ASN A 297 -31.24 13.47 -17.56
C ASN A 297 -29.80 13.89 -17.91
N LYS A 298 -29.56 15.17 -18.18
CA LYS A 298 -28.21 15.70 -18.42
C LYS A 298 -27.36 15.62 -17.17
N LYS A 299 -27.90 15.99 -16.00
CA LYS A 299 -27.21 15.87 -14.70
C LYS A 299 -26.84 14.43 -14.37
N ILE A 300 -27.79 13.50 -14.50
CA ILE A 300 -27.56 12.06 -14.33
C ILE A 300 -26.46 11.59 -15.28
N ARG A 301 -26.53 11.96 -16.56
CA ARG A 301 -25.52 11.57 -17.54
C ARG A 301 -24.13 12.13 -17.21
N ASN A 302 -24.05 13.39 -16.78
CA ASN A 302 -22.80 14.01 -16.36
C ASN A 302 -22.20 13.30 -15.14
N ALA A 303 -23.03 12.94 -14.16
CA ALA A 303 -22.59 12.18 -12.99
C ALA A 303 -22.05 10.79 -13.36
N GLN A 304 -22.71 10.09 -14.29
CA GLN A 304 -22.22 8.81 -14.82
C GLN A 304 -20.87 8.97 -15.53
N LEU A 305 -20.72 10.01 -16.37
CA LEU A 305 -19.48 10.30 -17.08
C LEU A 305 -18.35 10.68 -16.13
N ALA A 306 -18.65 11.44 -15.08
CA ALA A 306 -17.71 11.79 -14.02
C ALA A 306 -17.27 10.57 -13.19
N GLN A 307 -17.98 9.44 -13.30
CA GLN A 307 -17.72 8.18 -12.60
C GLN A 307 -18.24 8.11 -11.16
N TYR A 308 -19.29 8.86 -10.81
CA TYR A 308 -20.00 8.67 -9.54
C TYR A 308 -20.59 7.27 -9.45
N ASN A 309 -20.32 6.55 -8.35
CA ASN A 309 -20.82 5.18 -8.15
C ASN A 309 -22.36 5.16 -8.08
N PHE A 310 -22.93 6.03 -7.25
CA PHE A 310 -24.37 6.13 -7.00
C PHE A 310 -24.89 7.54 -7.28
N ILE A 311 -26.07 7.59 -7.88
CA ILE A 311 -26.79 8.81 -8.23
C ILE A 311 -28.17 8.74 -7.56
N LEU A 312 -28.42 9.66 -6.63
CA LEU A 312 -29.63 9.73 -5.82
C LEU A 312 -30.53 10.82 -6.38
N VAL A 313 -31.60 10.42 -7.06
CA VAL A 313 -32.58 11.36 -7.61
C VAL A 313 -33.64 11.64 -6.54
N VAL A 314 -33.97 12.91 -6.35
CA VAL A 314 -34.99 13.34 -5.39
C VAL A 314 -36.02 14.27 -6.03
N GLY A 315 -37.28 13.84 -6.05
CA GLY A 315 -38.44 14.64 -6.44
C GLY A 315 -39.37 14.91 -5.26
N GLU A 316 -40.57 15.42 -5.56
CA GLU A 316 -41.58 15.72 -4.53
C GLU A 316 -42.03 14.46 -3.77
N LYS A 317 -42.09 13.31 -4.45
CA LYS A 317 -42.42 12.03 -3.81
C LYS A 317 -41.37 11.65 -2.78
N GLU A 318 -40.10 11.73 -3.17
CA GLU A 318 -38.96 11.42 -2.31
C GLU A 318 -38.88 12.38 -1.12
N LYS A 319 -39.10 13.67 -1.37
CA LYS A 319 -39.16 14.72 -0.34
C LYS A 319 -40.27 14.47 0.68
N ALA A 320 -41.47 14.12 0.22
CA ALA A 320 -42.61 13.84 1.09
C ALA A 320 -42.42 12.55 1.92
N SER A 321 -41.71 11.57 1.37
CA SER A 321 -41.54 10.24 1.97
C SER A 321 -40.23 10.09 2.76
N GLY A 322 -39.32 11.07 2.69
CA GLY A 322 -37.99 10.96 3.29
C GLY A 322 -37.10 9.88 2.63
N THR A 323 -37.28 9.67 1.33
CA THR A 323 -36.63 8.62 0.53
C THR A 323 -35.72 9.20 -0.56
N VAL A 324 -35.02 8.33 -1.27
CA VAL A 324 -34.22 8.64 -2.47
C VAL A 324 -34.49 7.60 -3.55
N ASN A 325 -34.44 8.00 -4.82
CA ASN A 325 -34.50 7.08 -5.95
C ASN A 325 -33.09 6.79 -6.47
N ILE A 326 -32.66 5.54 -6.40
CA ILE A 326 -31.26 5.16 -6.58
C ILE A 326 -31.00 4.70 -8.01
N ARG A 327 -29.99 5.32 -8.62
CA ARG A 327 -29.39 4.91 -9.89
C ARG A 327 -27.90 4.66 -9.70
N THR A 328 -27.33 3.83 -10.55
CA THR A 328 -25.88 3.57 -10.56
C THR A 328 -25.18 4.28 -11.72
N ARG A 329 -23.85 4.30 -11.66
CA ARG A 329 -22.97 4.70 -12.75
C ARG A 329 -23.27 4.02 -14.08
N ASP A 330 -23.67 2.75 -14.03
CA ASP A 330 -24.02 1.94 -15.21
C ASP A 330 -25.50 2.08 -15.61
N ASN A 331 -26.18 3.11 -15.08
CA ASN A 331 -27.57 3.43 -15.37
C ASN A 331 -28.58 2.34 -14.95
N LYS A 332 -28.20 1.46 -14.01
CA LYS A 332 -29.14 0.52 -13.37
C LYS A 332 -29.96 1.27 -12.32
N VAL A 333 -31.25 1.00 -12.27
CA VAL A 333 -32.18 1.61 -11.31
C VAL A 333 -32.46 0.60 -10.20
N HIS A 334 -32.09 0.95 -8.96
CA HIS A 334 -32.38 0.14 -7.77
C HIS A 334 -33.68 0.58 -7.08
N GLY A 335 -34.28 1.68 -7.55
CA GLY A 335 -35.59 2.15 -7.13
C GLY A 335 -35.55 2.99 -5.86
N GLU A 336 -36.69 3.14 -5.23
CA GLU A 336 -36.87 3.99 -4.05
C GLU A 336 -36.46 3.27 -2.76
N ARG A 337 -35.68 3.96 -1.93
CA ARG A 337 -35.20 3.49 -0.62
C ARG A 337 -35.22 4.61 0.40
N THR A 338 -35.28 4.26 1.68
CA THR A 338 -35.08 5.26 2.74
C THR A 338 -33.63 5.73 2.74
N ILE A 339 -33.39 6.96 3.22
CA ILE A 339 -32.04 7.49 3.36
C ILE A 339 -31.20 6.60 4.30
N ALA A 340 -31.81 6.15 5.41
CA ALA A 340 -31.13 5.35 6.43
C ALA A 340 -30.63 4.02 5.87
N ASP A 341 -31.51 3.23 5.23
CA ASP A 341 -31.14 1.93 4.65
C ASP A 341 -30.06 2.08 3.57
N THR A 342 -30.14 3.17 2.79
CA THR A 342 -29.17 3.44 1.73
C THR A 342 -27.80 3.75 2.32
N VAL A 343 -27.73 4.58 3.36
CA VAL A 343 -26.47 4.90 4.05
C VAL A 343 -25.87 3.64 4.66
N GLU A 344 -26.67 2.86 5.38
CA GLU A 344 -26.22 1.59 5.99
C GLU A 344 -25.64 0.65 4.94
N ARG A 345 -26.37 0.42 3.84
CA ARG A 345 -25.92 -0.46 2.76
C ARG A 345 -24.63 0.03 2.08
N LEU A 346 -24.50 1.34 1.83
CA LEU A 346 -23.26 1.88 1.24
C LEU A 346 -22.07 1.78 2.20
N LEU A 347 -22.29 1.95 3.51
CA LEU A 347 -21.24 1.76 4.50
C LEU A 347 -20.81 0.29 4.59
N GLU A 348 -21.73 -0.66 4.51
CA GLU A 348 -21.40 -2.09 4.43
C GLU A 348 -20.51 -2.39 3.22
N LEU A 349 -20.92 -1.93 2.03
CA LEU A 349 -20.18 -2.12 0.79
C LEU A 349 -18.80 -1.43 0.81
N LYS A 350 -18.70 -0.26 1.44
CA LYS A 350 -17.44 0.45 1.65
C LYS A 350 -16.53 -0.30 2.62
N CYS A 351 -17.06 -0.78 3.74
CA CYS A 351 -16.31 -1.51 4.78
C CYS A 351 -15.83 -2.88 4.30
N SER A 352 -16.66 -3.60 3.55
CA SER A 352 -16.30 -4.88 2.92
C SER A 352 -15.32 -4.73 1.76
N ARG A 353 -15.12 -3.49 1.27
CA ARG A 353 -14.34 -3.16 0.08
C ARG A 353 -14.82 -3.92 -1.15
N SER A 354 -16.14 -3.96 -1.35
CA SER A 354 -16.75 -4.62 -2.49
C SER A 354 -16.16 -4.12 -3.82
N ARG A 355 -15.92 -5.06 -4.75
CA ARG A 355 -15.40 -4.77 -6.08
C ARG A 355 -16.49 -4.28 -7.04
N GLN A 356 -17.74 -4.68 -6.81
CA GLN A 356 -18.90 -4.36 -7.66
C GLN A 356 -20.05 -3.85 -6.79
N ALA A 357 -19.81 -2.78 -6.04
CA ALA A 357 -20.77 -2.23 -5.09
C ALA A 357 -22.11 -1.85 -5.74
N GLU A 358 -22.08 -1.35 -6.98
CA GLU A 358 -23.27 -0.98 -7.75
C GLU A 358 -24.12 -2.19 -8.13
N GLU A 359 -23.52 -3.38 -8.31
CA GLU A 359 -24.26 -4.61 -8.64
C GLU A 359 -24.79 -5.30 -7.39
N GLU A 360 -24.01 -5.29 -6.32
CA GLU A 360 -24.31 -5.92 -5.02
C GLU A 360 -25.26 -5.09 -4.15
N PHE A 361 -25.48 -3.82 -4.47
CA PHE A 361 -26.48 -2.97 -3.80
C PHE A 361 -27.91 -3.49 -4.03
#